data_AF-A0A9E0NA03-F1
#
_entry.id   AF-A0A9E0NA03-F1
#
_cell.length_a   1.000
_cell.length_b   1.000
_cell.length_c   1.000
_cell.angle_alpha   90.00
_cell.angle_beta   90.00
_cell.angle_gamma   90.00
#
_symmetry.space_group_name_H-M   'P 1'
#
loop_
_entity.id
_entity.type
_entity.pdbx_description
1 polymer ?
#
loop_
_entity_poly.entity_id
_entity_poly.type
_entity_poly.pdbx_seq_one_letter_code
_entity_poly.pdbx_strand_id
1 'polypeptide(L)'
;MTIDTPTGRDARSAGALDRARRWLRGRDRVDGAPLPIGEALHPLVLAAAALLVLNDWWLKPSAAPGWLTGKLSDLAGLVLAPLVLSALVGVVLHLAARAGARLDPSLSRARLGACVGATGLVFTVAKLVPAAADRLGAAWAVLSPGATVVADPTDLLALPALVLAWRLGQGELRRVPLGRTAALRRLGRPAAPALADVLQAGATPARIAALASALDAGNDREVSEQLRALA
;
A
#
# COMPACT_ATOMS: atom_id res chain seq x y z
N MET A 1 4.87 -23.22 28.67
CA MET A 1 4.25 -22.65 27.46
C MET A 1 5.38 -22.27 26.52
N THR A 2 5.75 -23.21 25.66
CA THR A 2 6.95 -23.14 24.83
C THR A 2 6.71 -22.16 23.69
N ILE A 3 7.50 -21.09 23.65
CA ILE A 3 7.51 -20.13 22.55
C ILE A 3 8.12 -20.84 21.35
N ASP A 4 7.29 -21.16 20.37
CA ASP A 4 7.73 -21.67 19.08
C ASP A 4 8.67 -20.63 18.46
N THR A 5 9.94 -20.99 18.36
CA THR A 5 10.94 -20.20 17.65
C THR A 5 10.73 -20.43 16.16
N PRO A 6 10.59 -19.37 15.35
CA PRO A 6 10.33 -19.54 13.92
C PRO A 6 11.50 -20.31 13.29
N THR A 7 11.17 -21.42 12.64
CA THR A 7 12.16 -22.31 12.01
C THR A 7 12.99 -21.55 10.97
N GLY A 8 14.28 -21.88 10.85
CA GLY A 8 15.25 -21.16 10.01
C GLY A 8 14.98 -21.15 8.49
N ARG A 9 13.84 -21.65 8.02
CA ARG A 9 13.35 -21.53 6.64
C ARG A 9 12.51 -20.26 6.46
N ASP A 10 11.75 -19.85 7.48
CA ASP A 10 10.91 -18.63 7.50
C ASP A 10 11.75 -17.34 7.63
N ALA A 11 12.86 -17.40 8.36
CA ALA A 11 13.80 -16.28 8.49
C ALA A 11 14.53 -15.96 7.17
N ARG A 12 14.75 -16.97 6.31
CA ARG A 12 15.49 -16.82 5.03
C ARG A 12 14.61 -16.25 3.90
N SER A 13 13.35 -16.67 3.82
CA SER A 13 12.35 -16.15 2.87
C SER A 13 11.89 -14.74 3.21
N ALA A 14 11.72 -14.42 4.50
CA ALA A 14 11.47 -13.06 4.97
C ALA A 14 12.61 -12.10 4.54
N GLY A 15 13.86 -12.57 4.61
CA GLY A 15 15.03 -11.80 4.17
C GLY A 15 15.07 -11.55 2.66
N ALA A 16 14.66 -12.51 1.82
CA ALA A 16 14.67 -12.34 0.36
C ALA A 16 13.59 -11.35 -0.11
N LEU A 17 12.38 -11.45 0.43
CA LEU A 17 11.27 -10.55 0.10
C LEU A 17 11.55 -9.13 0.60
N ASP A 18 12.14 -8.97 1.78
CA ASP A 18 12.53 -7.64 2.28
C ASP A 18 13.70 -7.04 1.49
N ARG A 19 14.66 -7.85 1.02
CA ARG A 19 15.70 -7.39 0.09
C ARG A 19 15.11 -6.91 -1.24
N ALA A 20 14.20 -7.68 -1.84
CA ALA A 20 13.54 -7.30 -3.09
C ALA A 20 12.71 -6.01 -2.94
N ARG A 21 11.97 -5.86 -1.82
CA ARG A 21 11.24 -4.63 -1.47
C ARG A 21 12.15 -3.40 -1.43
N ARG A 22 13.27 -3.51 -0.71
CA ARG A 22 14.23 -2.40 -0.57
C ARG A 22 14.82 -1.99 -1.91
N TRP A 23 15.03 -2.95 -2.81
CA TRP A 23 15.52 -2.65 -4.15
C TRP A 23 14.47 -1.94 -5.00
N LEU A 24 13.21 -2.41 -4.98
CA LEU A 24 12.13 -1.85 -5.81
C LEU A 24 11.69 -0.43 -5.39
N ARG A 25 11.72 -0.13 -4.09
CA ARG A 25 11.16 1.12 -3.55
C ARG A 25 12.02 2.37 -3.71
N GLY A 26 13.30 2.20 -4.05
CA GLY A 26 14.28 3.28 -3.93
C GLY A 26 14.62 3.59 -2.47
N ARG A 27 15.54 4.53 -2.26
CA ARG A 27 15.97 4.96 -0.92
C ARG A 27 15.46 6.36 -0.65
N ASP A 28 14.93 6.59 0.55
CA ASP A 28 14.68 7.94 1.03
C ASP A 28 16.02 8.66 1.19
N ARG A 29 16.15 9.81 0.52
CA ARG A 29 17.28 10.71 0.65
C ARG A 29 16.77 12.02 1.20
N VAL A 30 17.60 12.64 2.02
CA VAL A 30 17.33 13.96 2.61
C VAL A 30 17.06 15.01 1.52
N ASP A 31 17.75 14.91 0.37
CA ASP A 31 17.72 15.90 -0.71
C ASP A 31 16.88 15.50 -1.94
N GLY A 32 16.25 14.32 -1.92
CA GLY A 32 15.49 13.83 -3.06
C GLY A 32 14.33 12.97 -2.61
N ALA A 33 13.11 13.51 -2.75
CA ALA A 33 11.89 12.79 -2.39
C ALA A 33 11.63 11.68 -3.45
N PRO A 34 11.78 10.39 -3.09
CA PRO A 34 11.35 9.31 -3.97
C PRO A 34 9.84 9.36 -4.20
N LEU A 35 9.38 8.70 -5.26
CA LEU A 35 7.94 8.60 -5.55
C LEU A 35 7.22 7.90 -4.37
N PRO A 36 6.10 8.43 -3.88
CA PRO A 36 5.37 7.90 -2.72
C PRO A 36 4.51 6.69 -3.12
N ILE A 37 5.15 5.63 -3.58
CA ILE A 37 4.52 4.41 -4.11
C ILE A 37 4.90 3.15 -3.32
N GLY A 38 5.48 3.33 -2.13
CA GLY A 38 6.04 2.24 -1.33
C GLY A 38 5.03 1.13 -1.05
N GLU A 39 3.80 1.47 -0.71
CA GLU A 39 2.71 0.54 -0.44
C GLU A 39 2.34 -0.35 -1.63
N ALA A 40 2.36 0.19 -2.85
CA ALA A 40 2.03 -0.57 -4.07
C ALA A 40 3.15 -1.53 -4.49
N LEU A 41 4.40 -1.23 -4.13
CA LEU A 41 5.57 -2.05 -4.45
C LEU A 41 5.83 -3.18 -3.47
N HIS A 42 4.90 -3.45 -2.56
CA HIS A 42 5.01 -4.57 -1.65
C HIS A 42 4.88 -5.91 -2.43
N PRO A 43 5.79 -6.90 -2.31
CA PRO A 43 5.77 -8.17 -3.02
C PRO A 43 4.47 -8.93 -2.98
N LEU A 44 3.72 -8.88 -1.87
CA LEU A 44 2.38 -9.49 -1.85
C LEU A 44 1.37 -8.73 -2.72
N VAL A 45 1.52 -7.42 -2.85
CA VAL A 45 0.73 -6.59 -3.75
C VAL A 45 1.14 -6.86 -5.20
N LEU A 46 2.43 -6.97 -5.47
CA LEU A 46 2.95 -7.37 -6.79
C LEU A 46 2.52 -8.80 -7.17
N ALA A 47 2.51 -9.72 -6.20
CA ALA A 47 2.00 -11.07 -6.40
C ALA A 47 0.48 -11.06 -6.67
N ALA A 48 -0.29 -10.22 -5.96
CA ALA A 48 -1.72 -10.03 -6.23
C ALA A 48 -1.96 -9.43 -7.64
N ALA A 49 -1.13 -8.48 -8.06
CA ALA A 49 -1.18 -7.93 -9.43
C ALA A 49 -0.84 -8.99 -10.48
N ALA A 50 0.22 -9.77 -10.26
CA ALA A 50 0.60 -10.87 -11.15
C ALA A 50 -0.51 -11.94 -11.22
N LEU A 51 -1.12 -12.26 -10.07
CA LEU A 51 -2.26 -13.18 -10.00
C LEU A 51 -3.45 -12.64 -10.79
N LEU A 52 -3.77 -11.35 -10.68
CA LEU A 52 -4.86 -10.72 -11.46
C LEU A 52 -4.59 -10.79 -12.96
N VAL A 53 -3.40 -10.41 -13.41
CA VAL A 53 -3.03 -10.48 -14.83
C VAL A 53 -3.10 -11.92 -15.31
N LEU A 54 -2.54 -12.86 -14.55
CA LEU A 54 -2.57 -14.27 -14.91
C LEU A 54 -4.00 -14.82 -14.98
N ASN A 55 -4.82 -14.46 -14.01
CA ASN A 55 -6.20 -14.88 -13.90
C ASN A 55 -7.05 -14.32 -15.03
N ASP A 56 -6.95 -13.02 -15.30
CA ASP A 56 -7.87 -12.35 -16.22
C ASP A 56 -7.50 -12.59 -17.69
N TRP A 57 -6.22 -12.75 -17.99
CA TRP A 57 -5.76 -12.87 -19.37
C TRP A 57 -5.54 -14.31 -19.84
N TRP A 58 -5.29 -15.24 -18.92
CA TRP A 58 -5.09 -16.65 -19.27
C TRP A 58 -6.12 -17.59 -18.67
N LEU A 59 -6.48 -17.45 -17.39
CA LEU A 59 -7.38 -18.41 -16.75
C LEU A 59 -8.85 -18.17 -17.15
N LYS A 60 -9.36 -16.94 -17.09
CA LYS A 60 -10.73 -16.61 -17.48
C LYS A 60 -11.05 -16.98 -18.94
N PRO A 61 -10.15 -16.78 -19.92
CA PRO A 61 -10.38 -17.22 -21.29
C PRO A 61 -10.23 -18.74 -21.52
N SER A 62 -9.70 -19.49 -20.53
CA SER A 62 -9.53 -20.95 -20.63
C SER A 62 -10.76 -21.72 -20.14
N ALA A 63 -10.72 -23.06 -20.18
CA ALA A 63 -11.78 -23.93 -19.65
C ALA A 63 -11.83 -24.00 -18.10
N ALA A 64 -11.20 -23.06 -17.39
CA ALA A 64 -11.19 -23.02 -15.94
C ALA A 64 -12.60 -22.70 -15.38
N PRO A 65 -12.95 -23.19 -14.18
CA PRO A 65 -14.25 -22.88 -13.57
C PRO A 65 -14.39 -21.38 -13.29
N GLY A 66 -15.36 -20.74 -13.95
CA GLY A 66 -15.57 -19.28 -13.83
C GLY A 66 -15.80 -18.80 -12.39
N TRP A 67 -16.46 -19.62 -11.56
CA TRP A 67 -16.67 -19.32 -10.15
C TRP A 67 -15.36 -19.19 -9.37
N LEU A 68 -14.35 -20.01 -9.66
CA LEU A 68 -13.05 -19.97 -8.97
C LEU A 68 -12.25 -18.75 -9.42
N THR A 69 -12.18 -18.50 -10.72
CA THR A 69 -11.45 -17.34 -11.29
C THR A 69 -12.07 -16.01 -10.86
N GLY A 70 -13.39 -15.98 -10.61
CA GLY A 70 -14.08 -14.82 -10.04
C GLY A 70 -13.61 -14.51 -8.62
N LYS A 71 -13.63 -15.50 -7.71
CA LYS A 71 -13.21 -15.31 -6.32
C LYS A 71 -11.73 -14.96 -6.19
N LEU A 72 -10.85 -15.57 -7.01
CA LEU A 72 -9.44 -15.23 -7.04
C LEU A 72 -9.21 -13.77 -7.47
N SER A 73 -9.94 -13.32 -8.49
CA SER A 73 -9.92 -11.93 -8.94
C SER A 73 -10.35 -10.98 -7.83
N ASP A 74 -11.43 -11.30 -7.10
CA ASP A 74 -11.92 -10.46 -6.01
C ASP A 74 -10.93 -10.37 -4.85
N LEU A 75 -10.36 -11.50 -4.41
CA LEU A 75 -9.35 -11.52 -3.36
C LEU A 75 -8.11 -10.71 -3.74
N ALA A 76 -7.59 -10.94 -4.95
CA ALA A 76 -6.41 -10.22 -5.43
C ALA A 76 -6.70 -8.73 -5.62
N GLY A 77 -7.88 -8.39 -6.16
CA GLY A 77 -8.36 -7.02 -6.32
C GLY A 77 -8.47 -6.27 -4.99
N LEU A 78 -9.05 -6.90 -3.96
CA LEU A 78 -9.20 -6.27 -2.64
C LEU A 78 -7.88 -6.10 -1.90
N VAL A 79 -6.84 -6.90 -2.21
CA VAL A 79 -5.48 -6.67 -1.70
C VAL A 79 -4.77 -5.55 -2.47
N LEU A 80 -4.91 -5.53 -3.80
CA LEU A 80 -4.19 -4.61 -4.70
C LEU A 80 -4.79 -3.20 -4.72
N ALA A 81 -6.10 -3.10 -4.97
CA ALA A 81 -6.80 -1.87 -5.29
C ALA A 81 -6.61 -0.73 -4.28
N PRO A 82 -6.74 -0.93 -2.95
CA PRO A 82 -6.65 0.19 -2.01
C PRO A 82 -5.21 0.72 -1.89
N LEU A 83 -4.19 -0.12 -2.10
CA LEU A 83 -2.78 0.27 -2.02
C LEU A 83 -2.31 0.95 -3.30
N VAL A 84 -2.79 0.49 -4.46
CA VAL A 84 -2.60 1.21 -5.73
C VAL A 84 -3.31 2.56 -5.69
N LEU A 85 -4.55 2.61 -5.20
CA LEU A 85 -5.30 3.87 -5.06
C LEU A 85 -4.54 4.86 -4.15
N SER A 86 -4.03 4.40 -3.00
CA SER A 86 -3.20 5.23 -2.11
C SER A 86 -1.93 5.74 -2.79
N ALA A 87 -1.23 4.88 -3.54
CA ALA A 87 -0.03 5.26 -4.27
C ALA A 87 -0.33 6.28 -5.39
N LEU A 88 -1.44 6.12 -6.12
CA LEU A 88 -1.90 7.08 -7.13
C LEU A 88 -2.21 8.45 -6.51
N VAL A 89 -2.92 8.48 -5.37
CA VAL A 89 -3.14 9.71 -4.61
C VAL A 89 -1.81 10.32 -4.18
N GLY A 90 -0.87 9.51 -3.70
CA GLY A 90 0.49 9.95 -3.36
C GLY A 90 1.20 10.61 -4.55
N VAL A 91 1.13 10.01 -5.75
CA VAL A 91 1.73 10.56 -6.97
C VAL A 91 1.08 11.89 -7.35
N VAL A 92 -0.25 11.99 -7.31
CA VAL A 92 -0.96 13.25 -7.58
C VAL A 92 -0.53 14.35 -6.61
N LEU A 93 -0.48 14.03 -5.30
CA LEU A 93 -0.01 14.97 -4.28
C LEU A 93 1.47 15.34 -4.47
N HIS A 94 2.30 14.41 -4.93
CA HIS A 94 3.71 14.66 -5.23
C HIS A 94 3.84 15.65 -6.39
N LEU A 95 3.08 15.45 -7.47
CA LEU A 95 3.06 16.38 -8.61
C LEU A 95 2.55 17.77 -8.19
N ALA A 96 1.49 17.84 -7.38
CA ALA A 96 0.99 19.09 -6.83
C ALA A 96 2.03 19.80 -5.95
N ALA A 97 2.75 19.04 -5.11
CA ALA A 97 3.83 19.58 -4.29
C ALA A 97 5.00 20.12 -5.13
N ARG A 98 5.33 19.46 -6.25
CA ARG A 98 6.32 19.98 -7.21
C ARG A 98 5.85 21.23 -7.93
N ALA A 99 4.55 21.40 -8.12
CA ALA A 99 3.93 22.62 -8.65
C ALA A 99 3.80 23.73 -7.59
N GLY A 100 4.33 23.56 -6.38
CA GLY A 100 4.37 24.59 -5.33
C GLY A 100 3.30 24.44 -4.25
N ALA A 101 2.42 23.43 -4.32
CA ALA A 101 1.43 23.20 -3.27
C ALA A 101 2.09 22.77 -1.95
N ARG A 102 1.62 23.32 -0.83
CA ARG A 102 2.09 22.96 0.52
C ARG A 102 1.39 21.69 1.05
N LEU A 103 1.56 20.58 0.33
CA LEU A 103 0.96 19.29 0.65
C LEU A 103 2.03 18.25 1.01
N ASP A 104 1.68 17.28 1.86
CA ASP A 104 2.51 16.12 2.17
C ASP A 104 2.09 14.95 1.27
N PRO A 105 2.94 14.51 0.32
CA PRO A 105 2.61 13.41 -0.59
C PRO A 105 2.81 12.04 0.05
N SER A 106 3.44 11.96 1.22
CA SER A 106 3.77 10.70 1.87
C SER A 106 2.53 9.97 2.38
N LEU A 107 2.64 8.65 2.55
CA LEU A 107 1.56 7.84 3.08
C LEU A 107 1.17 8.29 4.49
N SER A 108 -0.12 8.45 4.72
CA SER A 108 -0.70 8.68 6.05
C SER A 108 -1.70 7.59 6.38
N ARG A 109 -1.88 7.32 7.67
CA ARG A 109 -2.88 6.35 8.14
C ARG A 109 -4.30 6.72 7.70
N ALA A 110 -4.63 8.01 7.70
CA ALA A 110 -5.92 8.51 7.24
C ALA A 110 -6.14 8.23 5.75
N ARG A 111 -5.13 8.49 4.90
CA ARG A 111 -5.18 8.18 3.47
C ARG A 111 -5.37 6.69 3.22
N LEU A 112 -4.59 5.86 3.92
CA LEU A 112 -4.72 4.40 3.83
C LEU A 112 -6.13 3.95 4.20
N GLY A 113 -6.69 4.47 5.30
CA GLY A 113 -8.04 4.13 5.77
C GLY A 113 -9.12 4.56 4.78
N ALA A 114 -8.99 5.77 4.22
CA ALA A 114 -9.89 6.27 3.20
C ALA A 114 -9.86 5.41 1.93
N CYS A 115 -8.68 4.99 1.46
CA CYS A 115 -8.56 4.14 0.28
C CYS A 115 -9.13 2.74 0.52
N VAL A 116 -8.84 2.13 1.69
CA VAL A 116 -9.41 0.83 2.08
C VAL A 116 -10.93 0.89 2.18
N GLY A 117 -11.47 1.92 2.83
CA GLY A 117 -12.91 2.14 2.96
C GLY A 117 -13.58 2.38 1.61
N ALA A 118 -12.99 3.21 0.75
CA ALA A 118 -13.50 3.49 -0.60
C ALA A 118 -13.51 2.23 -1.46
N THR A 119 -12.43 1.42 -1.45
CA THR A 119 -12.39 0.15 -2.17
C THR A 119 -13.47 -0.80 -1.66
N GLY A 120 -13.62 -0.97 -0.34
CA GLY A 120 -14.64 -1.84 0.23
C GLY A 120 -16.05 -1.38 -0.12
N LEU A 121 -16.31 -0.08 -0.11
CA LEU A 121 -17.59 0.50 -0.51
C LEU A 121 -17.89 0.23 -1.99
N VAL A 122 -16.97 0.57 -2.89
CA VAL A 122 -17.14 0.34 -4.33
C VAL A 122 -17.35 -1.14 -4.63
N PHE A 123 -16.56 -2.03 -4.02
CA PHE A 123 -16.72 -3.47 -4.16
C PHE A 123 -18.09 -3.95 -3.67
N THR A 124 -18.50 -3.53 -2.47
CA THR A 124 -19.79 -3.94 -1.90
C THR A 124 -20.96 -3.49 -2.78
N VAL A 125 -20.93 -2.24 -3.25
CA VAL A 125 -21.94 -1.71 -4.16
C VAL A 125 -21.94 -2.48 -5.49
N ALA A 126 -20.77 -2.79 -6.05
CA ALA A 126 -20.65 -3.59 -7.27
C ALA A 126 -21.25 -5.00 -7.14
N LYS A 127 -21.07 -5.64 -5.98
CA LYS A 127 -21.54 -7.02 -5.74
C LYS A 127 -23.01 -7.11 -5.34
N LEU A 128 -23.61 -6.01 -4.89
CA LEU A 128 -25.02 -5.98 -4.46
C LEU A 128 -25.96 -5.31 -5.48
N VAL A 129 -25.45 -4.38 -6.29
CA VAL A 129 -26.28 -3.57 -7.20
C VAL A 129 -25.93 -3.90 -8.65
N PRO A 130 -26.80 -4.61 -9.41
CA PRO A 130 -26.51 -5.01 -10.79
C PRO A 130 -26.13 -3.83 -11.70
N ALA A 131 -26.85 -2.70 -11.61
CA ALA A 131 -26.52 -1.51 -12.39
C ALA A 131 -25.14 -0.92 -12.06
N ALA A 132 -24.63 -1.11 -10.84
CA ALA A 132 -23.27 -0.71 -10.48
C ALA A 132 -22.24 -1.70 -11.03
N ALA A 133 -22.55 -3.00 -10.99
CA ALA A 133 -21.75 -4.04 -11.62
C ALA A 133 -21.57 -3.76 -13.12
N ASP A 134 -22.66 -3.47 -13.84
CA ASP A 134 -22.63 -3.17 -15.27
C ASP A 134 -21.74 -1.96 -15.59
N ARG A 135 -21.87 -0.87 -14.82
CA ARG A 135 -21.04 0.33 -15.00
C ARG A 135 -19.57 0.09 -14.73
N LEU A 136 -19.25 -0.67 -13.68
CA LEU A 136 -17.86 -1.04 -13.36
C LEU A 136 -17.30 -2.00 -14.41
N GLY A 137 -18.10 -2.95 -14.89
CA GLY A 137 -17.74 -3.82 -16.00
C GLY A 137 -17.43 -3.04 -17.27
N ALA A 138 -18.29 -2.09 -17.65
CA ALA A 138 -18.07 -1.22 -18.80
C ALA A 138 -16.78 -0.38 -18.67
N ALA A 139 -16.51 0.15 -17.47
CA ALA A 139 -15.26 0.87 -17.21
C ALA A 139 -14.03 -0.05 -17.31
N TRP A 140 -14.11 -1.26 -16.76
CA TRP A 140 -13.01 -2.23 -16.79
C TRP A 140 -12.76 -2.80 -18.20
N ALA A 141 -13.80 -2.91 -19.02
CA ALA A 141 -13.72 -3.40 -20.40
C ALA A 141 -12.82 -2.53 -21.30
N VAL A 142 -12.59 -1.25 -20.93
CA VAL A 142 -11.62 -0.38 -21.61
C VAL A 142 -10.19 -0.92 -21.49
N LEU A 143 -9.86 -1.55 -20.36
CA LEU A 143 -8.53 -2.09 -20.07
C LEU A 143 -8.42 -3.59 -20.33
N SER A 144 -9.53 -4.32 -20.23
CA SER A 144 -9.60 -5.76 -20.46
C SER A 144 -10.86 -6.09 -21.29
N PRO A 145 -10.75 -6.09 -22.62
CA PRO A 145 -11.89 -6.39 -23.49
C PRO A 145 -12.55 -7.74 -23.12
N GLY A 146 -13.87 -7.75 -22.97
CA GLY A 146 -14.61 -8.94 -22.53
C GLY A 146 -14.71 -9.11 -21.01
N ALA A 147 -14.15 -8.20 -20.22
CA ALA A 147 -14.36 -8.21 -18.78
C ALA A 147 -15.82 -7.94 -18.42
N THR A 148 -16.36 -8.79 -17.56
CA THR A 148 -17.69 -8.64 -16.96
C THR A 148 -17.57 -8.62 -15.45
N VAL A 149 -18.29 -7.71 -14.79
CA VAL A 149 -18.45 -7.71 -13.34
C VAL A 149 -19.84 -8.25 -13.05
N VAL A 150 -19.91 -9.35 -12.30
CA VAL A 150 -21.18 -9.98 -11.90
C VAL A 150 -21.53 -9.54 -10.48
N ALA A 151 -22.79 -9.16 -10.28
CA ALA A 151 -23.33 -8.92 -8.95
C ALA A 151 -23.66 -10.27 -8.28
N ASP A 152 -22.75 -10.73 -7.42
CA ASP A 152 -22.92 -11.94 -6.60
C ASP A 152 -22.65 -11.58 -5.12
N PRO A 153 -23.67 -11.56 -4.25
CA PRO A 153 -23.50 -11.27 -2.83
C PRO A 153 -22.52 -12.20 -2.09
N THR A 154 -22.30 -13.42 -2.61
CA THR A 154 -21.33 -14.34 -2.00
C THR A 154 -19.88 -13.89 -2.20
N ASP A 155 -19.62 -12.94 -3.10
CA ASP A 155 -18.31 -12.29 -3.25
C ASP A 155 -17.96 -11.39 -2.06
N LEU A 156 -18.94 -11.00 -1.23
CA LEU A 156 -18.67 -10.23 0.00
C LEU A 156 -17.82 -11.02 1.01
N LEU A 157 -17.75 -12.35 0.87
CA LEU A 157 -16.82 -13.19 1.62
C LEU A 157 -15.34 -12.86 1.34
N ALA A 158 -15.04 -12.12 0.26
CA ALA A 158 -13.70 -11.63 -0.04
C ALA A 158 -13.32 -10.35 0.74
N LEU A 159 -14.28 -9.62 1.33
CA LEU A 159 -14.03 -8.37 2.08
C LEU A 159 -12.96 -8.50 3.18
N PRO A 160 -12.82 -9.61 3.92
CA PRO A 160 -11.72 -9.79 4.88
C PRO A 160 -10.30 -9.61 4.27
N ALA A 161 -10.14 -9.76 2.94
CA ALA A 161 -8.88 -9.46 2.25
C ALA A 161 -8.45 -7.99 2.40
N LEU A 162 -9.37 -7.05 2.65
CA LEU A 162 -9.05 -5.66 2.96
C LEU A 162 -8.25 -5.52 4.28
N VAL A 163 -8.42 -6.45 5.23
CA VAL A 163 -7.59 -6.48 6.44
C VAL A 163 -6.14 -6.76 6.08
N LEU A 164 -5.89 -7.64 5.11
CA LEU A 164 -4.54 -7.87 4.61
C LEU A 164 -3.99 -6.60 3.97
N ALA A 165 -4.72 -5.95 3.06
CA ALA A 165 -4.31 -4.68 2.45
C ALA A 165 -3.95 -3.62 3.51
N TRP A 166 -4.82 -3.45 4.52
CA TRP A 166 -4.57 -2.56 5.64
C TRP A 166 -3.27 -2.91 6.38
N ARG A 167 -3.05 -4.19 6.73
CA ARG A 167 -1.82 -4.63 7.41
C ARG A 167 -0.57 -4.41 6.56
N LEU A 168 -0.65 -4.59 5.25
CA LEU A 168 0.45 -4.30 4.33
C LEU A 168 0.78 -2.81 4.32
N GLY A 169 -0.22 -1.94 4.17
CA GLY A 169 -0.03 -0.49 4.21
C GLY A 169 0.47 0.02 5.58
N GLN A 170 -0.01 -0.55 6.68
CA GLN A 170 0.50 -0.28 8.03
C GLN A 170 1.96 -0.70 8.18
N GLY A 171 2.33 -1.81 7.53
CA GLY A 171 3.70 -2.29 7.43
C GLY A 171 4.65 -1.30 6.75
N GLU A 172 4.12 -0.44 5.88
CA GLU A 172 4.84 0.69 5.27
C GLU A 172 4.88 1.91 6.16
N LEU A 173 3.73 2.28 6.75
CA LEU A 173 3.64 3.41 7.66
C LEU A 173 4.64 3.30 8.80
N ARG A 174 4.74 2.12 9.44
CA ARG A 174 5.67 1.89 10.56
C ARG A 174 7.16 2.09 10.22
N ARG A 175 7.52 2.05 8.93
CA ARG A 175 8.91 2.20 8.45
C ARG A 175 9.27 3.64 8.09
N VAL A 176 8.37 4.59 8.38
CA VAL A 176 8.43 5.98 7.92
C VAL A 176 8.30 6.01 6.38
N PRO A 177 7.15 6.46 5.85
CA PRO A 177 6.91 6.46 4.41
C PRO A 177 7.89 7.30 3.62
N LEU A 178 8.16 6.84 2.40
CA LEU A 178 8.95 7.54 1.42
C LEU A 178 8.50 8.99 1.23
N GLY A 179 9.47 9.91 1.24
CA GLY A 179 9.28 11.35 1.08
C GLY A 179 8.76 12.06 2.33
N ARG A 180 8.45 11.35 3.43
CA ARG A 180 7.95 11.96 4.69
C ARG A 180 8.96 12.96 5.25
N THR A 181 10.23 12.56 5.40
CA THR A 181 11.28 13.42 5.98
C THR A 181 11.50 14.70 5.16
N ALA A 182 11.57 14.57 3.84
CA ALA A 182 11.67 15.69 2.92
C ALA A 182 10.42 16.60 2.97
N ALA A 183 9.23 16.01 3.10
CA ALA A 183 7.99 16.77 3.24
C ALA A 183 7.95 17.56 4.56
N LEU A 184 8.37 16.97 5.68
CA LEU A 184 8.42 17.66 6.97
C LEU A 184 9.32 18.89 6.94
N ARG A 185 10.52 18.75 6.35
CA ARG A 185 11.45 19.88 6.16
C ARG A 185 10.86 20.96 5.27
N ARG A 186 10.35 20.59 4.10
CA ARG A 186 9.73 21.54 3.15
C ARG A 186 8.57 22.30 3.79
N LEU A 187 7.77 21.62 4.60
CA LEU A 187 6.58 22.20 5.24
C LEU A 187 6.89 22.90 6.56
N GLY A 188 8.10 22.76 7.11
CA GLY A 188 8.48 23.32 8.41
C GLY A 188 7.62 22.80 9.56
N ARG A 189 7.15 21.54 9.48
CA ARG A 189 6.26 20.95 10.49
C ARG A 189 7.09 20.30 11.60
N PRO A 190 6.68 20.44 12.88
CA PRO A 190 7.33 19.71 13.97
C PRO A 190 7.23 18.20 13.72
N ALA A 191 8.36 17.50 13.82
CA ALA A 191 8.46 16.11 13.37
C ALA A 191 7.66 15.15 14.25
N ALA A 192 7.66 15.34 15.57
CA ALA A 192 6.98 14.45 16.51
C ALA A 192 5.46 14.26 16.23
N PRO A 193 4.63 15.32 16.15
CA PRO A 193 3.21 15.15 15.83
C PRO A 193 2.99 14.64 14.41
N ALA A 194 3.88 14.98 13.47
CA ALA A 194 3.77 14.56 12.09
C ALA A 194 4.21 13.10 11.85
N LEU A 195 4.81 12.45 12.85
CA LEU A 195 5.14 11.02 12.87
C LEU A 195 4.22 10.22 13.83
N ALA A 196 3.18 10.83 14.39
CA ALA A 196 2.27 10.16 15.33
C ALA A 196 1.55 8.95 14.70
N ASP A 197 1.21 9.02 13.42
CA ASP A 197 0.57 7.92 12.69
C ASP A 197 1.53 6.73 12.46
N VAL A 198 2.84 6.99 12.36
CA VAL A 198 3.90 5.97 12.30
C VAL A 198 3.96 5.19 13.62
N LEU A 199 3.84 5.88 14.76
CA LEU A 199 3.72 5.26 16.08
C LEU A 199 2.45 4.42 16.18
N GLN A 200 1.30 4.95 15.74
CA GLN A 200 0.03 4.21 15.70
C GLN A 200 0.10 2.98 14.78
N ALA A 201 0.98 2.97 13.78
CA ALA A 201 1.23 1.81 12.92
C ALA A 201 2.15 0.77 13.56
N GLY A 202 2.66 1.01 14.77
CA GLY A 202 3.46 0.07 15.55
C GLY A 202 4.97 0.27 15.43
N ALA A 203 5.43 1.47 15.05
CA ALA A 203 6.86 1.80 15.07
C ALA A 203 7.40 1.92 16.50
N THR A 204 8.69 1.64 16.67
CA THR A 204 9.37 1.72 17.97
C THR A 204 9.42 3.17 18.49
N PRO A 205 8.82 3.51 19.64
CA PRO A 205 8.74 4.89 20.14
C PRO A 205 10.10 5.57 20.27
N ALA A 206 11.09 4.89 20.84
CA ALA A 206 12.44 5.44 21.02
C ALA A 206 13.11 5.81 19.67
N ARG A 207 12.90 5.01 18.61
CA ARG A 207 13.48 5.30 17.29
C ARG A 207 12.80 6.49 16.63
N ILE A 208 11.48 6.58 16.72
CA ILE A 208 10.73 7.70 16.16
C ILE A 208 11.03 9.00 16.92
N ALA A 209 11.22 8.95 18.24
CA ALA A 209 11.64 10.10 19.03
C ALA A 209 13.04 10.60 18.61
N ALA A 210 14.01 9.69 18.43
CA ALA A 210 15.35 10.04 17.94
C ALA A 210 15.30 10.65 16.53
N LEU A 211 14.55 10.04 15.60
CA LEU A 211 14.36 10.58 14.26
C LEU A 211 13.70 11.97 14.28
N ALA A 212 12.66 12.16 15.11
CA ALA A 212 11.97 13.44 15.24
C ALA A 212 12.92 14.52 15.76
N SER A 213 13.69 14.23 16.82
CA SER A 213 14.68 15.16 17.36
C SER A 213 15.75 15.54 16.33
N ALA A 214 16.25 14.56 15.56
CA ALA A 214 17.24 14.79 14.51
C ALA A 214 16.68 15.64 13.36
N LEU A 215 15.42 15.45 12.99
CA LEU A 215 14.72 16.26 11.98
C LEU A 215 14.54 17.70 12.45
N ASP A 216 14.05 17.88 13.67
CA ASP A 216 13.80 19.21 14.26
C ASP A 216 15.12 19.98 14.50
N ALA A 217 16.22 19.26 14.79
CA ALA A 217 17.57 19.83 14.91
C ALA A 217 18.27 20.08 13.57
N GLY A 218 17.73 19.62 12.45
CA GLY A 218 18.37 19.74 11.13
C GLY A 218 19.64 18.89 10.96
N ASN A 219 19.79 17.79 11.70
CA ASN A 219 20.98 16.94 11.65
C ASN A 219 20.86 15.83 10.58
N ASP A 220 21.22 16.15 9.34
CA ASP A 220 21.07 15.26 8.16
C ASP A 220 21.78 13.92 8.29
N ARG A 221 22.93 13.92 8.96
CA ARG A 221 23.72 12.71 9.20
C ARG A 221 22.96 11.76 10.12
N GLU A 222 22.47 12.27 11.24
CA GLU A 222 21.71 11.49 12.21
C GLU A 222 20.36 11.03 11.63
N VAL A 223 19.66 11.88 10.87
CA VAL A 223 18.45 11.47 10.13
C VAL A 223 18.75 10.30 9.19
N SER A 224 19.85 10.35 8.45
CA SER A 224 20.26 9.28 7.53
C SER A 224 20.67 7.98 8.25
N GLU A 225 21.22 8.08 9.45
CA GLU A 225 21.55 6.93 10.30
C GLU A 225 20.26 6.28 10.85
N GLN A 226 19.32 7.09 11.35
CA GLN A 226 18.03 6.62 11.85
C GLN A 226 17.19 5.96 10.75
N LEU A 227 17.14 6.55 9.55
CA LEU A 227 16.42 5.97 8.41
C LEU A 227 17.00 4.63 7.96
N ARG A 228 18.34 4.48 7.99
CA ARG A 228 19.00 3.19 7.69
C ARG A 228 18.66 2.11 8.72
N ALA A 229 18.46 2.48 9.98
CA ALA A 229 18.06 1.54 11.03
C ALA A 229 16.58 1.11 10.96
N LEU A 230 15.74 1.83 10.19
CA LEU A 230 14.31 1.56 9.99
C LEU A 230 14.01 0.68 8.75
N ALA A 231 14.99 0.50 7.85
CA ALA A 231 14.87 -0.23 6.58
C ALA A 231 15.20 -1.73 6.68
#